data_AF-A0A5D0UMB8-F1
#
_entry.id   AF-A0A5D0UMB8-F1
#
_cell.length_a   1.000
_cell.length_b   1.000
_cell.length_c   1.000
_cell.angle_alpha   90.00
_cell.angle_beta   90.00
_cell.angle_gamma   90.00
#
_symmetry.space_group_name_H-M   'P 1'
#
loop_
_entity.id
_entity.type
_entity.pdbx_description
1 polymer ?
#
loop_
_entity_poly.entity_id
_entity_poly.type
_entity_poly.pdbx_seq_one_letter_code
_entity_poly.pdbx_strand_id
1 'polypeptide(L)'
;MKRMRKPMILGPAVFIIALLLFVVYRQTIGAKVIGTASGPEYEYITIDNKTYVINFANNYSNADKGNFLGVVRGNDVTFRIYSVDGDEGHNYIYRLSGFDGAFYRLKE
;
A
#
# COMPACT_ATOMS: atom_id res chain seq x y z
N MET A 1 48.32 -27.38 4.60
CA MET A 1 46.84 -27.39 4.45
C MET A 1 46.33 -25.95 4.53
N LYS A 2 45.96 -25.33 3.41
CA LYS A 2 45.59 -23.90 3.34
C LYS A 2 44.16 -23.76 3.88
N ARG A 3 43.99 -23.25 5.11
CA ARG A 3 42.65 -22.95 5.69
C ARG A 3 42.02 -21.85 4.83
N MET A 4 41.15 -22.24 3.91
CA MET A 4 40.25 -21.31 3.23
C MET A 4 39.36 -20.64 4.28
N ARG A 5 39.65 -19.37 4.59
CA ARG A 5 38.72 -18.51 5.33
C ARG A 5 37.55 -18.26 4.39
N LYS A 6 36.44 -18.98 4.55
CA LYS A 6 35.18 -18.67 3.84
C LYS A 6 34.90 -17.18 4.07
N PRO A 7 34.51 -16.41 3.04
CA PRO A 7 34.41 -14.96 3.19
C PRO A 7 33.36 -14.64 4.26
N MET A 8 33.79 -13.88 5.28
CA MET A 8 33.01 -13.37 6.41
C MET A 8 31.98 -12.30 5.98
N ILE A 9 31.43 -12.46 4.78
CA ILE A 9 30.51 -11.52 4.10
C ILE A 9 29.20 -12.24 3.74
N LEU A 10 29.17 -13.58 3.75
CA LEU A 10 27.98 -14.35 3.42
C LEU A 10 26.84 -14.16 4.44
N GLY A 11 27.16 -14.04 5.73
CA GLY A 11 26.17 -13.81 6.79
C GLY A 11 25.43 -12.48 6.65
N PRO A 12 26.14 -11.33 6.57
CA PRO A 12 25.53 -10.02 6.36
C PRO A 12 24.70 -9.94 5.07
N ALA A 13 25.20 -10.51 3.97
CA ALA A 13 24.49 -10.49 2.69
C ALA A 13 23.16 -11.27 2.76
N VAL A 14 23.15 -12.47 3.35
CA VAL A 14 21.92 -13.26 3.56
C VAL A 14 20.93 -12.53 4.46
N PHE A 15 21.42 -11.86 5.51
CA PHE A 15 20.59 -11.06 6.40
C PHE A 15 19.91 -9.90 5.67
N ILE A 16 20.66 -9.14 4.85
CA ILE A 16 20.11 -8.04 4.03
C ILE A 16 19.04 -8.57 3.08
N ILE A 17 19.30 -9.69 2.39
CA ILE A 17 18.32 -10.32 1.48
C ILE A 17 17.06 -10.71 2.26
N ALA A 18 17.19 -11.34 3.42
CA ALA A 18 16.04 -11.71 4.26
C ALA A 18 15.22 -10.48 4.68
N LEU A 19 15.89 -9.37 5.01
CA LEU A 19 15.25 -8.11 5.41
C LEU A 19 14.48 -7.48 4.24
N LEU A 20 15.07 -7.47 3.05
CA LEU A 20 14.39 -7.02 1.82
C LEU A 20 13.17 -7.89 1.50
N LEU A 21 13.30 -9.22 1.58
CA LEU A 21 12.18 -10.15 1.38
C LEU A 21 11.06 -9.92 2.40
N PHE A 22 11.41 -9.67 3.67
CA PHE A 22 10.43 -9.36 4.70
C PHE A 22 9.66 -8.06 4.42
N VAL A 23 10.35 -7.02 3.94
CA VAL A 23 9.70 -5.76 3.54
C VAL A 23 8.74 -6.00 2.37
N VAL A 24 9.17 -6.74 1.34
CA VAL A 24 8.31 -7.09 0.19
C VAL A 24 7.10 -7.92 0.63
N TYR A 25 7.29 -8.89 1.53
CA TYR A 25 6.22 -9.71 2.08
C TYR A 25 5.13 -8.84 2.74
N ARG A 26 5.53 -7.85 3.55
CA ARG A 26 4.62 -6.93 4.24
C ARG A 26 3.84 -6.00 3.31
N GLN A 27 4.30 -5.80 2.07
CA GLN A 27 3.60 -5.01 1.05
C GLN A 27 2.77 -5.87 0.08
N THR A 28 2.88 -7.19 0.16
CA THR A 28 2.23 -8.14 -0.76
C THR A 28 1.30 -9.08 0.00
N ILE A 29 1.74 -10.32 0.25
CA ILE A 29 0.92 -11.39 0.82
C ILE A 29 0.61 -11.12 2.30
N GLY A 30 1.58 -10.55 3.02
CA GLY A 30 1.45 -10.21 4.44
C GLY A 30 0.90 -8.80 4.69
N ALA A 31 0.30 -8.16 3.68
CA ALA A 31 -0.24 -6.82 3.82
C ALA A 31 -1.35 -6.76 4.86
N LYS A 32 -1.26 -5.78 5.76
CA LYS A 32 -2.28 -5.54 6.79
C LYS A 32 -3.59 -5.10 6.14
N VAL A 33 -4.69 -5.74 6.49
CA VAL A 33 -6.03 -5.23 6.20
C VAL A 33 -6.31 -4.06 7.14
N ILE A 34 -6.54 -2.89 6.57
CA ILE A 34 -6.75 -1.63 7.30
C ILE A 34 -8.18 -1.10 7.21
N GLY A 35 -9.04 -1.76 6.43
CA GLY A 35 -10.40 -1.28 6.22
C GLY A 35 -11.20 -2.10 5.21
N THR A 36 -12.33 -1.53 4.79
CA THR A 36 -13.27 -2.16 3.85
C THR A 36 -13.60 -1.23 2.69
N ALA A 37 -13.93 -1.82 1.54
CA ALA A 37 -14.46 -1.12 0.38
C ALA A 37 -15.91 -1.58 0.14
N SER A 38 -16.79 -0.65 -0.20
CA SER A 38 -18.24 -0.88 -0.30
C SER A 38 -18.91 0.03 -1.33
N GLY A 39 -20.18 -0.24 -1.62
CA GLY A 39 -20.96 0.49 -2.62
C GLY A 39 -20.85 -0.11 -4.02
N PRO A 40 -21.66 0.39 -4.98
CA PRO A 40 -21.48 0.08 -6.39
C PRO A 40 -20.05 0.42 -6.80
N GLU A 41 -19.38 -0.48 -7.50
CA GLU A 41 -18.01 -0.26 -8.00
C GLU A 41 -16.99 0.21 -6.96
N TYR A 42 -17.23 -0.10 -5.68
CA TYR A 42 -16.36 0.25 -4.56
C TYR A 42 -16.25 1.76 -4.27
N GLU A 43 -17.29 2.54 -4.56
CA GLU A 43 -17.38 3.99 -4.33
C GLU A 43 -16.94 4.49 -2.94
N TYR A 44 -17.01 3.66 -1.91
CA TYR A 44 -16.69 4.03 -0.53
C TYR A 44 -15.57 3.16 0.04
N ILE A 45 -14.62 3.78 0.73
CA ILE A 45 -13.56 3.09 1.49
C ILE A 45 -13.64 3.55 2.95
N THR A 46 -13.72 2.61 3.88
CA THR A 46 -13.72 2.91 5.33
C THR A 46 -12.44 2.40 5.97
N ILE A 47 -11.67 3.29 6.61
CA ILE A 47 -10.41 3.00 7.33
C ILE A 47 -10.47 3.71 8.68
N ASP A 48 -10.26 2.99 9.79
CA ASP A 48 -10.26 3.56 11.15
C ASP A 48 -11.45 4.50 11.44
N ASN A 49 -12.66 4.06 11.08
CA ASN A 49 -13.93 4.82 11.18
C ASN A 49 -14.02 6.10 10.32
N LYS A 50 -13.06 6.35 9.44
CA LYS A 50 -13.11 7.40 8.43
C LYS A 50 -13.60 6.84 7.12
N THR A 51 -14.61 7.47 6.54
CA THR A 51 -15.15 7.10 5.22
C THR A 51 -14.60 8.02 4.16
N TYR A 52 -14.04 7.44 3.12
CA TYR A 52 -13.56 8.13 1.93
C TYR A 52 -14.49 7.78 0.77
N VAL A 53 -14.77 8.75 -0.09
CA VAL A 53 -15.63 8.62 -1.27
C VAL A 53 -14.81 8.85 -2.51
N ILE A 54 -15.03 8.04 -3.55
CA ILE A 54 -14.36 8.19 -4.83
C ILE A 54 -14.53 9.63 -5.36
N ASN A 55 -13.42 10.23 -5.80
CA ASN A 55 -13.39 11.62 -6.22
C ASN A 55 -12.68 11.75 -7.56
N PHE A 56 -13.45 11.90 -8.64
CA PHE A 56 -12.91 12.08 -9.99
C PHE A 56 -12.48 13.53 -10.29
N ALA A 57 -13.01 14.50 -9.55
CA ALA A 57 -12.71 15.93 -9.70
C ALA A 57 -11.55 16.38 -8.80
N ASN A 58 -10.47 15.61 -8.78
CA ASN A 58 -9.25 15.92 -8.02
C ASN A 58 -8.14 16.42 -8.96
N ASN A 59 -7.11 17.04 -8.39
CA ASN A 59 -5.96 17.57 -9.14
C ASN A 59 -4.73 16.64 -9.11
N TYR A 60 -4.90 15.40 -8.66
CA TYR A 60 -3.82 14.44 -8.53
C TYR A 60 -3.76 13.51 -9.73
N SER A 61 -2.57 12.95 -9.94
CA SER A 61 -2.24 11.99 -10.97
C SER A 61 -1.68 10.72 -10.33
N ASN A 62 -1.59 9.64 -11.09
CA ASN A 62 -0.95 8.41 -10.61
C ASN A 62 0.51 8.60 -10.14
N ALA A 63 1.18 9.69 -10.54
CA ALA A 63 2.52 10.03 -10.07
C ALA A 63 2.53 10.53 -8.61
N ASP A 64 1.40 11.02 -8.11
CA ASP A 64 1.21 11.53 -6.74
C ASP A 64 0.86 10.41 -5.75
N LYS A 65 1.03 9.14 -6.15
CA LYS A 65 0.86 8.00 -5.25
C LYS A 65 2.04 7.92 -4.29
N GLY A 66 1.75 8.14 -3.01
CA GLY A 66 2.72 8.09 -1.94
C GLY A 66 2.93 6.69 -1.34
N ASN A 67 3.03 6.66 -0.02
CA ASN A 67 3.40 5.47 0.75
C ASN A 67 2.27 4.44 0.82
N PHE A 68 2.64 3.16 0.78
CA PHE A 68 1.70 2.06 1.00
C PHE A 68 1.21 2.06 2.45
N LEU A 69 -0.12 2.12 2.63
CA LEU A 69 -0.76 2.15 3.95
C LEU A 69 -1.24 0.75 4.37
N GLY A 70 -1.66 -0.07 3.41
CA GLY A 70 -2.24 -1.38 3.66
C GLY A 70 -3.21 -1.78 2.56
N VAL A 71 -4.08 -2.73 2.88
CA VAL A 71 -5.14 -3.17 1.97
C VAL A 71 -6.53 -3.01 2.57
N VAL A 72 -7.51 -2.81 1.72
CA VAL A 72 -8.93 -2.86 2.09
C VAL A 72 -9.61 -4.00 1.34
N ARG A 73 -10.61 -4.62 1.97
CA ARG A 73 -11.39 -5.71 1.37
C ARG A 73 -12.77 -5.22 0.95
N GLY A 74 -13.17 -5.51 -0.27
CA GLY A 74 -14.53 -5.33 -0.75
C GLY A 74 -15.02 -6.62 -1.40
N ASN A 75 -16.09 -7.21 -0.86
CA ASN A 75 -16.56 -8.55 -1.27
C ASN A 75 -15.38 -9.53 -1.41
N ASP A 76 -15.10 -10.00 -2.62
CA ASP A 76 -14.03 -10.95 -2.94
C ASP A 76 -12.74 -10.29 -3.48
N VAL A 77 -12.68 -8.96 -3.49
CA VAL A 77 -11.56 -8.18 -4.05
C VAL A 77 -10.79 -7.48 -2.93
N THR A 78 -9.47 -7.43 -3.07
CA THR A 78 -8.57 -6.71 -2.17
C THR A 78 -7.88 -5.58 -2.91
N PHE A 79 -7.96 -4.37 -2.37
CA PHE A 79 -7.38 -3.17 -2.95
C PHE A 79 -6.19 -2.71 -2.13
N ARG A 80 -5.13 -2.24 -2.80
CA ARG A 80 -4.00 -1.59 -2.14
C ARG A 80 -4.30 -0.12 -1.94
N ILE A 81 -4.06 0.37 -0.73
CA ILE A 81 -4.27 1.77 -0.37
C ILE A 81 -2.93 2.45 -0.13
N TYR A 82 -2.81 3.65 -0.67
CA TYR A 82 -1.65 4.52 -0.57
C TYR A 82 -2.06 5.89 -0.06
N SER A 83 -1.12 6.60 0.58
CA SER A 83 -1.24 8.05 0.78
C SER A 83 -1.14 8.77 -0.56
N VAL A 84 -1.51 10.05 -0.57
CA VAL A 84 -1.36 10.93 -1.72
C VAL A 84 -0.31 11.98 -1.39
N ASP A 85 0.71 12.08 -2.23
CA ASP A 85 1.76 13.08 -2.08
C ASP A 85 1.20 14.45 -2.48
N GLY A 86 1.59 15.51 -1.75
CA GLY A 86 1.01 16.85 -1.91
C GLY A 86 -0.35 17.06 -1.23
N ASP A 87 -0.91 16.04 -0.56
CA ASP A 87 -2.06 16.19 0.34
C ASP A 87 -1.61 16.36 1.79
N GLU A 88 -1.23 17.60 2.15
CA GLU A 88 -0.82 17.95 3.51
C GLU A 88 -1.93 17.74 4.55
N GLY A 89 -3.20 17.76 4.12
CA GLY A 89 -4.36 17.59 4.99
C GLY A 89 -4.72 16.14 5.30
N HIS A 90 -4.07 15.16 4.65
CA HIS A 90 -4.41 13.73 4.75
C HIS A 90 -5.90 13.43 4.50
N ASN A 91 -6.50 14.21 3.60
CA ASN A 91 -7.89 14.10 3.20
C ASN A 91 -8.08 13.15 2.02
N TYR A 92 -7.01 12.71 1.37
CA TYR A 92 -7.05 11.86 0.20
C TYR A 92 -6.31 10.54 0.42
N ILE A 93 -6.86 9.49 -0.18
CA ILE A 93 -6.21 8.20 -0.33
C ILE A 93 -6.27 7.76 -1.78
N TYR A 94 -5.30 6.96 -2.19
CA TYR A 94 -5.26 6.36 -3.52
C TYR A 94 -5.45 4.85 -3.44
N ARG A 95 -6.42 4.33 -4.18
CA ARG A 95 -6.74 2.91 -4.30
C ARG A 95 -6.22 2.36 -5.61
N LEU A 96 -5.41 1.31 -5.54
CA LEU A 96 -4.86 0.60 -6.69
C LEU A 96 -5.38 -0.85 -6.77
N SER A 97 -5.87 -1.25 -7.95
CA SER A 97 -6.29 -2.60 -8.33
C SER A 97 -5.65 -3.01 -9.65
N GLY A 98 -4.62 -3.85 -9.62
CA GLY A 98 -3.85 -4.18 -10.83
C GLY A 98 -3.24 -2.92 -11.45
N PHE A 99 -3.79 -2.49 -12.59
CA PHE A 99 -3.42 -1.26 -13.31
C PHE A 99 -4.43 -0.12 -13.14
N ASP A 100 -5.58 -0.37 -12.51
CA ASP A 100 -6.63 0.62 -12.28
C ASP A 100 -6.41 1.36 -10.95
N GLY A 101 -6.50 2.69 -11.00
CA GLY A 101 -6.19 3.60 -9.92
C GLY A 101 -7.29 4.63 -9.73
N ALA A 102 -7.70 4.88 -8.49
CA ALA A 102 -8.68 5.93 -8.20
C ALA A 102 -8.39 6.64 -6.89
N PHE A 103 -8.70 7.92 -6.87
CA PHE A 103 -8.58 8.78 -5.69
C PHE A 103 -9.89 8.81 -4.92
N TYR A 104 -9.78 8.82 -3.60
CA TYR A 104 -10.91 8.98 -2.70
C TYR A 104 -10.62 10.13 -1.75
N ARG A 105 -11.65 10.92 -1.47
CA ARG A 105 -11.61 12.04 -0.54
C ARG A 105 -12.36 11.70 0.73
N LEU A 106 -11.85 12.12 1.88
CA LEU A 106 -12.51 12.02 3.16
C LEU A 106 -13.90 12.66 3.08
N LYS A 107 -14.92 11.89 3.45
CA LYS A 107 -16.29 12.36 3.60
C LYS A 107 -16.39 13.06 4.95
N GLU A 108 -16.74 14.34 4.94
CA GLU A 108 -17.06 15.12 6.14
C GLU A 108 -18.20 14.48 6.95
#